data_AF-A0A6M1NBR2-F1
#
_entry.id   AF-A0A6M1NBR2-F1
#
_cell.length_a   1.000
_cell.length_b   1.000
_cell.length_c   1.000
_cell.angle_alpha   90.00
_cell.angle_beta   90.00
_cell.angle_gamma   90.00
#
_symmetry.space_group_name_H-M   'P 1'
#
loop_
_entity.id
_entity.type
_entity.pdbx_description
1 polymer ?
#
loop_
_entity_poly.entity_id
_entity_poly.type
_entity_poly.pdbx_seq_one_letter_code
_entity_poly.pdbx_strand_id
1 'polypeptide(L)'
;MRKINAITPKTTILFWCMLFFAQLGFAQTTLSFKNAVQYGSQENNLSVMISTDFNGKYDLENVQKATWKDVTEKFHLASDKSFIASGDLDMSPWIKPGQQVYLAFRYLGQASPKPTQRSWVISKISLTSDGVDHRIPTERFTIVDAPENLEGATWMKSAVALRFRSNLSKIKSESWAIVPITEAK
;
A
#
# COMPACT_ATOMS: atom_id res chain seq x y z
N MET A 1 16.49 -38.10 -80.23
CA MET A 1 16.50 -38.66 -78.86
C MET A 1 16.43 -37.51 -77.85
N ARG A 2 15.49 -37.62 -76.89
CA ARG A 2 15.30 -36.87 -75.62
C ARG A 2 15.13 -35.34 -75.61
N LYS A 3 13.87 -34.95 -75.38
CA LYS A 3 13.36 -33.68 -74.78
C LYS A 3 13.83 -33.52 -73.34
N ILE A 4 13.95 -32.29 -72.82
CA ILE A 4 13.39 -31.91 -71.50
C ILE A 4 13.00 -30.42 -71.49
N ASN A 5 11.73 -30.15 -71.15
CA ASN A 5 11.14 -28.83 -70.96
C ASN A 5 11.62 -28.20 -69.64
N ALA A 6 11.93 -26.90 -69.64
CA ALA A 6 12.09 -26.13 -68.42
C ALA A 6 10.70 -25.72 -67.88
N ILE A 7 10.30 -26.30 -66.76
CA ILE A 7 9.13 -25.90 -65.97
C ILE A 7 9.67 -25.08 -64.80
N THR A 8 9.40 -23.77 -64.77
CA THR A 8 9.65 -22.93 -63.59
C THR A 8 8.54 -23.15 -62.56
N PRO A 9 8.84 -23.59 -61.32
CA PRO A 9 7.85 -23.55 -60.25
C PRO A 9 7.82 -22.15 -59.63
N LYS A 10 6.65 -21.49 -59.70
CA LYS A 10 6.30 -20.34 -58.87
C LYS A 10 6.26 -20.79 -57.41
N THR A 11 7.13 -20.25 -56.58
CA THR A 11 7.14 -20.47 -55.13
C THR A 11 5.98 -19.68 -54.51
N THR A 12 4.89 -20.38 -54.18
CA THR A 12 3.79 -19.85 -53.38
C THR A 12 4.27 -19.69 -51.93
N ILE A 13 4.42 -18.45 -51.48
CA ILE A 13 4.68 -18.12 -50.07
C ILE A 13 3.36 -18.28 -49.31
N LEU A 14 3.27 -19.32 -48.47
CA LEU A 14 2.26 -19.40 -47.41
C LEU A 14 2.66 -18.45 -46.28
N PHE A 15 1.94 -17.34 -46.15
CA PHE A 15 1.96 -16.49 -44.98
C PHE A 15 0.60 -16.65 -44.30
N TRP A 16 0.52 -17.49 -43.25
CA TRP A 16 -0.71 -17.57 -42.46
C TRP A 16 -0.40 -17.56 -40.96
N CYS A 17 -0.59 -16.38 -40.40
CA CYS A 17 -1.11 -16.08 -39.07
C CYS A 17 -0.57 -16.92 -37.90
N MET A 18 0.61 -16.54 -37.37
CA MET A 18 0.79 -16.66 -35.92
C MET A 18 -0.13 -15.62 -35.26
N LEU A 19 -1.24 -16.11 -34.72
CA LEU A 19 -1.96 -15.42 -33.64
C LEU A 19 -0.98 -15.27 -32.47
N PHE A 20 -0.30 -14.13 -32.42
CA PHE A 20 0.41 -13.70 -31.24
C PHE A 20 -0.65 -13.31 -30.21
N PHE A 21 -1.09 -14.27 -29.39
CA PHE A 21 -1.76 -13.95 -28.14
C PHE A 21 -0.72 -13.21 -27.30
N ALA A 22 -0.71 -11.87 -27.40
CA ALA A 22 -0.06 -11.03 -26.43
C ALA A 22 -0.80 -11.26 -25.11
N GLN A 23 -0.29 -12.18 -24.31
CA GLN A 23 -0.70 -12.29 -22.92
C GLN A 23 -0.18 -11.01 -22.27
N LEU A 24 -1.05 -10.00 -22.17
CA LEU A 24 -0.84 -8.86 -21.29
C LEU A 24 -0.75 -9.44 -19.88
N GLY A 25 0.47 -9.80 -19.47
CA GLY A 25 0.79 -9.96 -18.07
C GLY A 25 0.57 -8.58 -17.46
N PHE A 26 -0.50 -8.42 -16.69
CA PHE A 26 -0.58 -7.28 -15.80
C PHE A 26 0.60 -7.41 -14.84
N ALA A 27 1.42 -6.36 -14.81
CA ALA A 27 2.50 -6.26 -13.85
C ALA A 27 1.93 -6.50 -12.45
N GLN A 28 2.34 -7.59 -11.80
CA GLN A 28 1.87 -7.88 -10.45
C GLN A 28 2.51 -6.84 -9.53
N THR A 29 1.71 -5.93 -9.01
CA THR A 29 2.15 -4.93 -8.05
C THR A 29 1.85 -5.42 -6.65
N THR A 30 2.85 -5.53 -5.78
CA THR A 30 2.65 -5.91 -4.38
C THR A 30 3.04 -4.80 -3.42
N LEU A 31 2.28 -4.63 -2.33
CA LEU A 31 2.58 -3.73 -1.22
C LEU A 31 3.18 -4.53 -0.06
N SER A 32 4.30 -4.04 0.48
CA SER A 32 4.87 -4.57 1.71
C SER A 32 5.57 -3.49 2.54
N PHE A 33 5.81 -3.79 3.82
CA PHE A 33 6.50 -2.92 4.76
C PHE A 33 7.12 -3.74 5.90
N LYS A 34 7.92 -3.09 6.74
CA LYS A 34 8.33 -3.63 8.04
C LYS A 34 7.63 -2.90 9.17
N ASN A 35 7.28 -3.63 10.22
CA ASN A 35 6.62 -3.04 11.38
C ASN A 35 7.17 -3.61 12.70
N ALA A 36 7.03 -2.80 13.75
CA ALA A 36 7.33 -3.15 15.13
C ALA A 36 6.36 -2.41 16.06
N VAL A 37 6.12 -2.98 17.24
CA VAL A 37 5.21 -2.40 18.24
C VAL A 37 5.91 -2.31 19.59
N GLN A 38 5.64 -1.24 20.33
CA GLN A 38 6.25 -1.02 21.63
C GLN A 38 5.32 -0.21 22.52
N TYR A 39 5.54 -0.34 23.84
CA TYR A 39 4.78 0.33 24.89
C TYR A 39 3.29 -0.04 24.89
N GLY A 40 2.64 0.11 26.05
CA GLY A 40 1.24 -0.24 26.22
C GLY A 40 0.93 -1.70 25.88
N SER A 41 -0.35 -2.03 25.86
CA SER A 41 -0.79 -3.38 25.45
C SER A 41 -2.19 -3.42 24.84
N GLN A 42 -2.83 -2.26 24.58
CA GLN A 42 -4.09 -2.21 23.85
C GLN A 42 -3.92 -2.75 22.42
N GLU A 43 -4.74 -3.72 22.05
CA GLU A 43 -4.66 -4.39 20.75
C GLU A 43 -5.50 -3.66 19.70
N ASN A 44 -5.36 -4.06 18.43
CA ASN A 44 -6.22 -3.62 17.32
C ASN A 44 -6.30 -2.10 17.13
N ASN A 45 -5.20 -1.39 17.40
CA ASN A 45 -5.10 0.06 17.25
C ASN A 45 -4.35 0.51 15.98
N LEU A 46 -3.85 -0.41 15.17
CA LEU A 46 -3.27 -0.12 13.86
C LEU A 46 -4.07 -0.85 12.79
N SER A 47 -4.50 -0.11 11.77
CA SER A 47 -5.09 -0.65 10.55
C SER A 47 -4.31 -0.16 9.32
N VAL A 48 -4.23 -1.02 8.30
CA VAL A 48 -3.77 -0.66 6.96
C VAL A 48 -5.00 -0.49 6.06
N MET A 49 -5.14 0.69 5.48
CA MET A 49 -6.33 1.10 4.75
C MET A 49 -5.97 1.48 3.31
N ILE A 50 -6.83 1.10 2.36
CA ILE A 50 -6.74 1.54 0.96
C ILE A 50 -8.01 2.31 0.60
N SER A 51 -7.87 3.45 -0.07
CA SER A 51 -8.99 4.20 -0.64
C SER A 51 -8.70 4.56 -2.09
N THR A 52 -9.74 4.57 -2.91
CA THR A 52 -9.70 4.99 -4.31
C THR A 52 -10.69 6.12 -4.63
N ASP A 53 -11.35 6.65 -3.59
CA ASP A 53 -12.33 7.74 -3.64
C ASP A 53 -11.99 8.91 -2.70
N PHE A 54 -10.91 8.81 -1.91
CA PHE A 54 -10.42 9.92 -1.10
C PHE A 54 -10.06 11.12 -2.00
N ASN A 55 -10.61 12.28 -1.65
CA ASN A 55 -10.60 13.47 -2.49
C ASN A 55 -9.30 14.31 -2.38
N GLY A 56 -8.29 13.83 -1.65
CA GLY A 56 -7.01 14.52 -1.45
C GLY A 56 -7.06 15.71 -0.48
N LYS A 57 -8.18 15.92 0.25
CA LYS A 57 -8.27 16.94 1.29
C LYS A 57 -7.89 16.36 2.65
N TYR A 58 -6.75 16.78 3.18
CA TYR A 58 -6.13 16.24 4.38
C TYR A 58 -6.64 16.88 5.66
N ASP A 59 -7.95 16.83 5.87
CA ASP A 59 -8.62 17.13 7.13
C ASP A 59 -9.43 15.91 7.57
N LEU A 60 -9.68 15.79 8.88
CA LEU A 60 -10.29 14.59 9.44
C LEU A 60 -11.68 14.33 8.86
N GLU A 61 -12.46 15.38 8.61
CA GLU A 61 -13.82 15.26 8.07
C GLU A 61 -13.80 14.64 6.66
N ASN A 62 -12.92 15.11 5.77
CA ASN A 62 -12.80 14.57 4.42
C ASN A 62 -12.18 13.16 4.42
N VAL A 63 -11.22 12.89 5.30
CA VAL A 63 -10.66 11.54 5.48
C VAL A 63 -11.76 10.56 5.90
N GLN A 64 -12.61 10.92 6.86
CA GLN A 64 -13.68 10.06 7.36
C GLN A 64 -14.86 9.89 6.38
N LYS A 65 -15.08 10.86 5.47
CA LYS A 65 -16.09 10.76 4.41
C LYS A 65 -15.73 9.79 3.28
N ALA A 66 -14.45 9.53 3.07
CA ALA A 66 -13.99 8.62 2.02
C ALA A 66 -14.23 7.15 2.39
N THR A 67 -14.30 6.29 1.39
CA THR A 67 -14.41 4.85 1.58
C THR A 67 -13.03 4.23 1.74
N TRP A 68 -12.75 3.72 2.95
CA TRP A 68 -11.50 3.04 3.25
C TRP A 68 -11.72 1.53 3.39
N LYS A 69 -11.08 0.74 2.53
CA LYS A 69 -11.03 -0.71 2.66
C LYS A 69 -9.93 -1.09 3.65
N ASP A 70 -10.33 -1.68 4.78
CA ASP A 70 -9.38 -2.30 5.71
C ASP A 70 -8.81 -3.58 5.10
N VAL A 71 -7.48 -3.64 5.00
CA VAL A 71 -6.70 -4.77 4.48
C VAL A 71 -5.72 -5.31 5.51
N THR A 72 -5.87 -4.93 6.79
CA THR A 72 -4.94 -5.27 7.87
C THR A 72 -4.74 -6.77 8.01
N GLU A 73 -5.80 -7.56 7.86
CA GLU A 73 -5.79 -9.02 7.91
C GLU A 73 -4.89 -9.69 6.85
N LYS A 74 -4.47 -8.95 5.82
CA LYS A 74 -3.55 -9.44 4.78
C LYS A 74 -2.08 -9.32 5.19
N PHE A 75 -1.80 -8.71 6.34
CA PHE A 75 -0.46 -8.44 6.82
C PHE A 75 -0.16 -9.09 8.18
N HIS A 76 1.09 -9.44 8.37
CA HIS A 76 1.65 -9.80 9.67
C HIS A 76 2.03 -8.55 10.45
N LEU A 77 1.37 -8.33 11.59
CA LEU A 77 1.71 -7.26 12.52
C LEU A 77 2.52 -7.80 13.69
N ALA A 78 3.55 -7.05 14.08
CA ALA A 78 4.43 -7.39 15.19
C ALA A 78 3.65 -7.40 16.51
N SER A 79 4.06 -8.31 17.40
CA SER A 79 3.60 -8.36 18.78
C SER A 79 4.59 -7.71 19.76
N ASP A 80 5.81 -7.40 19.31
CA ASP A 80 6.86 -6.78 20.11
C ASP A 80 7.73 -5.79 19.31
N LYS A 81 8.81 -5.31 19.94
CA LYS A 81 9.71 -4.28 19.42
C LYS A 81 10.62 -4.74 18.27
N SER A 82 10.62 -6.03 17.95
CA SER A 82 11.41 -6.62 16.89
C SER A 82 10.72 -6.37 15.55
N PHE A 83 11.46 -5.82 14.58
CA PHE A 83 10.91 -5.60 13.26
C PHE A 83 10.66 -6.90 12.52
N ILE A 84 9.42 -7.10 12.08
CA ILE A 84 9.03 -8.18 11.16
C ILE A 84 8.65 -7.60 9.79
N ALA A 85 8.70 -8.44 8.75
CA ALA A 85 8.10 -8.12 7.47
C ALA A 85 6.57 -8.29 7.55
N SER A 86 5.82 -7.43 6.87
CA SER A 86 4.36 -7.50 6.81
C SER A 86 3.85 -8.68 5.96
N GLY A 87 4.69 -9.21 5.07
CA GLY A 87 4.23 -9.99 3.92
C GLY A 87 3.80 -9.08 2.77
N ASP A 88 3.44 -9.70 1.65
CA ASP A 88 3.11 -9.03 0.39
C ASP A 88 1.60 -9.06 0.14
N LEU A 89 1.02 -7.89 -0.12
CA LEU A 89 -0.37 -7.75 -0.57
C LEU A 89 -0.41 -7.48 -2.07
N ASP A 90 -1.10 -8.31 -2.85
CA ASP A 90 -1.40 -8.01 -4.25
C ASP A 90 -2.31 -6.78 -4.37
N MET A 91 -1.82 -5.74 -5.04
CA MET A 91 -2.50 -4.44 -5.22
C MET A 91 -3.35 -4.37 -6.50
N SER A 92 -3.31 -5.41 -7.34
CA SER A 92 -4.06 -5.49 -8.60
C SER A 92 -5.56 -5.19 -8.47
N PRO A 93 -6.26 -5.56 -7.37
CA PRO A 93 -7.68 -5.22 -7.21
C PRO A 93 -7.99 -3.71 -7.13
N TRP A 94 -7.02 -2.89 -6.72
CA TRP A 94 -7.19 -1.44 -6.49
C TRP A 94 -6.57 -0.56 -7.58
N ILE A 95 -5.50 -1.03 -8.22
CA ILE A 95 -4.80 -0.26 -9.25
C ILE A 95 -5.56 -0.38 -10.58
N LYS A 96 -6.22 0.71 -10.96
CA LYS A 96 -6.90 0.84 -12.26
C LYS A 96 -6.31 2.01 -13.04
N PRO A 97 -6.19 1.92 -14.37
CA PRO A 97 -5.70 3.02 -15.20
C PRO A 97 -6.47 4.32 -14.94
N GLY A 98 -5.75 5.41 -14.67
CA GLY A 98 -6.34 6.73 -14.43
C GLY A 98 -7.00 6.92 -13.06
N GLN A 99 -6.96 5.92 -12.17
CA GLN A 99 -7.51 6.01 -10.82
C GLN A 99 -6.40 6.24 -9.79
N GLN A 100 -6.55 7.29 -8.99
CA GLN A 100 -5.68 7.54 -7.83
C GLN A 100 -6.00 6.51 -6.73
N VAL A 101 -4.95 5.89 -6.20
CA VAL A 101 -5.03 5.01 -5.03
C VAL A 101 -4.27 5.65 -3.89
N TYR A 102 -4.85 5.60 -2.69
CA TYR A 102 -4.26 6.07 -1.46
C TYR A 102 -4.04 4.90 -0.51
N LEU A 103 -2.86 4.87 0.09
CA LEU A 103 -2.53 4.03 1.22
C LEU A 103 -2.61 4.86 2.49
N ALA A 104 -3.19 4.30 3.55
CA ALA A 104 -3.12 4.89 4.88
C ALA A 104 -2.76 3.88 5.96
N PHE A 105 -1.93 4.30 6.89
CA PHE A 105 -1.80 3.67 8.21
C PHE A 105 -2.70 4.43 9.18
N ARG A 106 -3.83 3.83 9.53
CA ARG A 106 -4.77 4.40 10.50
C ARG A 106 -4.42 3.89 11.89
N TYR A 107 -4.27 4.83 12.82
CA TYR A 107 -4.23 4.55 14.24
C TYR A 107 -5.59 4.86 14.86
N LEU A 108 -6.14 3.91 15.62
CA LEU A 108 -7.37 4.12 16.40
C LEU A 108 -7.22 3.49 17.78
N GLY A 109 -6.85 4.32 18.75
CA GLY A 109 -6.79 3.95 20.16
C GLY A 109 -8.11 4.19 20.87
N GLN A 110 -8.55 3.21 21.66
CA GLN A 110 -9.76 3.34 22.48
C GLN A 110 -9.44 4.04 23.80
N ALA A 111 -10.41 4.81 24.31
CA ALA A 111 -10.33 5.34 25.67
C ALA A 111 -10.40 4.18 26.67
N SER A 112 -9.43 4.08 27.56
CA SER A 112 -9.37 3.04 28.58
C SER A 112 -8.43 3.43 29.72
N PRO A 113 -8.79 3.18 30.99
CA PRO A 113 -7.86 3.36 32.11
C PRO A 113 -6.65 2.40 32.02
N LYS A 114 -6.87 1.17 31.53
CA LYS A 114 -5.87 0.13 31.21
C LYS A 114 -6.46 -0.87 30.19
N PRO A 115 -5.65 -1.41 29.26
CA PRO A 115 -4.24 -1.09 29.03
C PRO A 115 -4.08 0.25 28.32
N THR A 116 -2.88 0.84 28.45
CA THR A 116 -2.52 2.02 27.66
C THR A 116 -2.30 1.64 26.19
N GLN A 117 -2.43 2.64 25.34
CA GLN A 117 -2.28 2.54 23.90
C GLN A 117 -0.86 2.20 23.45
N ARG A 118 -0.73 1.34 22.43
CA ARG A 118 0.56 0.91 21.86
C ARG A 118 1.13 1.97 20.91
N SER A 119 2.44 2.07 20.83
CA SER A 119 3.14 2.85 19.81
C SER A 119 3.62 1.93 18.69
N TRP A 120 3.53 2.39 17.45
CA TRP A 120 3.92 1.60 16.26
C TRP A 120 5.05 2.27 15.52
N VAL A 121 5.88 1.45 14.87
CA VAL A 121 6.88 1.91 13.91
C VAL A 121 6.67 1.16 12.60
N ILE A 122 6.50 1.91 11.50
CA ILE A 122 6.36 1.40 10.14
C ILE A 122 7.54 1.91 9.32
N SER A 123 8.19 1.03 8.57
CA SER A 123 9.38 1.36 7.80
C SER A 123 9.45 0.53 6.51
N LYS A 124 10.36 0.88 5.61
CA LYS A 124 10.61 0.13 4.36
C LYS A 124 9.34 -0.17 3.56
N ILE A 125 8.44 0.81 3.44
CA ILE A 125 7.19 0.68 2.72
C ILE A 125 7.49 0.68 1.22
N SER A 126 7.07 -0.34 0.51
CA SER A 126 7.47 -0.56 -0.88
C SER A 126 6.28 -1.04 -1.71
N LEU A 127 6.22 -0.55 -2.95
CA LEU A 127 5.45 -1.16 -4.03
C LEU A 127 6.41 -1.88 -4.95
N THR A 128 6.31 -3.20 -5.08
CA THR A 128 7.12 -3.96 -6.02
C THR A 128 6.31 -4.23 -7.26
N SER A 129 6.76 -3.77 -8.43
CA SER A 129 6.12 -4.02 -9.73
C SER A 129 7.12 -4.66 -10.67
N ASP A 130 6.76 -5.80 -11.28
CA ASP A 130 7.66 -6.55 -12.18
C ASP A 130 9.04 -6.85 -11.59
N GLY A 131 9.09 -7.10 -10.28
CA GLY A 131 10.33 -7.35 -9.53
C GLY A 131 11.15 -6.10 -9.21
N VAL A 132 10.69 -4.90 -9.59
CA VAL A 132 11.32 -3.63 -9.26
C VAL A 132 10.74 -3.06 -7.97
N ASP A 133 11.58 -2.87 -6.95
CA ASP A 133 11.19 -2.25 -5.67
C ASP A 133 11.08 -0.72 -5.83
N HIS A 134 9.85 -0.21 -5.76
CA HIS A 134 9.56 1.22 -5.65
C HIS A 134 9.33 1.59 -4.18
N ARG A 135 10.41 1.97 -3.50
CA ARG A 135 10.36 2.46 -2.13
C ARG A 135 9.48 3.71 -2.05
N ILE A 136 8.54 3.73 -1.10
CA ILE A 136 7.75 4.91 -0.74
C ILE A 136 8.45 5.59 0.46
N PRO A 137 9.08 6.76 0.26
CA PRO A 137 9.65 7.53 1.38
C PRO A 137 8.58 7.89 2.40
N THR A 138 8.88 7.66 3.68
CA THR A 138 7.97 7.94 4.79
C THR A 138 7.65 9.42 4.96
N GLU A 139 8.50 10.30 4.43
CA GLU A 139 8.29 11.75 4.44
C GLU A 139 7.13 12.20 3.52
N ARG A 140 6.79 11.41 2.50
CA ARG A 140 5.67 11.67 1.57
C ARG A 140 4.29 11.55 2.21
N PHE A 141 4.20 10.92 3.38
CA PHE A 141 2.92 10.77 4.08
C PHE A 141 2.46 12.11 4.63
N THR A 142 1.17 12.38 4.50
CA THR A 142 0.50 13.50 5.16
C THR A 142 -0.19 12.98 6.41
N ILE A 143 0.02 13.67 7.54
CA ILE A 143 -0.53 13.27 8.83
C ILE A 143 -1.80 14.06 9.09
N VAL A 144 -2.87 13.36 9.46
CA VAL A 144 -4.16 13.94 9.86
C VAL A 144 -4.50 13.39 11.23
N ASP A 145 -4.44 14.24 12.24
CA ASP A 145 -4.74 13.91 13.63
C ASP A 145 -6.14 14.35 14.00
N ALA A 146 -6.79 13.57 14.87
CA ALA A 146 -8.02 14.00 15.50
C ALA A 146 -7.72 15.02 16.62
N PRO A 147 -8.52 16.10 16.72
CA PRO A 147 -8.26 17.18 17.67
C PRO A 147 -8.35 16.74 19.14
N GLU A 148 -9.05 15.63 19.41
CA GLU A 148 -9.18 15.05 20.76
C GLU A 148 -7.95 14.23 21.21
N ASN A 149 -6.96 14.02 20.33
CA ASN A 149 -5.77 13.25 20.68
C ASN A 149 -5.05 13.88 21.87
N LEU A 150 -4.52 13.02 22.76
CA LEU A 150 -3.61 13.48 23.81
C LEU A 150 -2.43 14.21 23.16
N GLU A 151 -1.93 15.27 23.81
CA GLU A 151 -0.84 16.07 23.25
C GLU A 151 0.36 15.20 22.79
N GLY A 152 0.66 15.34 21.50
CA GLY A 152 1.69 14.60 20.78
C GLY A 152 1.44 13.08 20.68
N ALA A 153 0.19 12.64 20.82
CA ALA A 153 -0.27 11.36 20.29
C ALA A 153 -0.53 11.49 18.78
N THR A 154 0.51 11.24 17.97
CA THR A 154 0.50 11.51 16.52
C THR A 154 1.52 10.61 15.79
N TRP A 155 1.38 10.49 14.47
CA TRP A 155 2.42 9.97 13.59
C TRP A 155 3.57 10.97 13.42
N MET A 156 4.78 10.52 13.74
CA MET A 156 6.03 11.23 13.49
C MET A 156 6.69 10.70 12.23
N LYS A 157 7.12 11.59 11.34
CA LYS A 157 7.83 11.26 10.10
C LYS A 157 9.34 11.38 10.29
N SER A 158 10.08 10.52 9.62
CA SER A 158 11.53 10.61 9.42
C SER A 158 11.88 10.06 8.04
N ALA A 159 13.14 10.14 7.62
CA ALA A 159 13.60 9.54 6.37
C ALA A 159 13.51 8.00 6.34
N VAL A 160 13.41 7.34 7.50
CA VAL A 160 13.51 5.86 7.61
C VAL A 160 12.24 5.17 8.11
N ALA A 161 11.38 5.88 8.84
CA ALA A 161 10.18 5.32 9.45
C ALA A 161 9.09 6.36 9.71
N LEU A 162 7.85 5.87 9.73
CA LEU A 162 6.72 6.48 10.43
C LEU A 162 6.65 5.89 11.84
N ARG A 163 6.51 6.73 12.86
CA ARG A 163 6.32 6.29 14.25
C ARG A 163 5.05 6.90 14.81
N PHE A 164 4.05 6.07 15.10
CA PHE A 164 2.94 6.54 15.93
C PHE A 164 3.39 6.54 17.38
N ARG A 165 3.49 7.73 17.97
CA ARG A 165 3.77 7.90 19.39
C ARG A 165 2.44 7.92 20.12
N SER A 166 2.11 6.90 20.91
CA SER A 166 0.83 6.90 21.65
C SER A 166 0.83 7.80 22.88
N ASN A 167 2.02 8.18 23.36
CA ASN A 167 2.22 8.85 24.64
C ASN A 167 1.53 8.10 25.82
N LEU A 168 1.43 6.77 25.70
CA LEU A 168 0.70 5.90 26.64
C LEU A 168 -0.75 6.38 26.89
N SER A 169 -1.37 6.98 25.87
CA SER A 169 -2.70 7.58 25.97
C SER A 169 -3.74 6.60 26.55
N LYS A 170 -4.62 7.17 27.37
CA LYS A 170 -5.79 6.52 27.98
C LYS A 170 -7.11 7.10 27.47
N ILE A 171 -7.04 8.15 26.64
CA ILE A 171 -8.19 8.75 25.97
C ILE A 171 -8.21 8.28 24.52
N LYS A 172 -9.34 8.47 23.82
CA LYS A 172 -9.43 8.12 22.40
C LYS A 172 -8.30 8.83 21.63
N SER A 173 -7.66 8.08 20.73
CA SER A 173 -6.72 8.68 19.76
C SER A 173 -7.10 8.21 18.36
N GLU A 174 -7.16 9.11 17.41
CA GLU A 174 -7.33 8.81 16.00
C GLU A 174 -6.31 9.61 15.18
N SER A 175 -5.57 8.92 14.33
CA SER A 175 -4.52 9.53 13.52
C SER A 175 -4.29 8.75 12.25
N TRP A 176 -4.12 9.46 11.15
CA TRP A 176 -3.96 8.88 9.82
C TRP A 176 -2.65 9.35 9.21
N ALA A 177 -1.82 8.42 8.77
CA ALA A 177 -0.71 8.71 7.86
C ALA A 177 -1.12 8.27 6.46
N ILE A 178 -1.32 9.20 5.53
CA ILE A 178 -1.90 8.95 4.20
C ILE A 178 -0.90 9.31 3.10
N VAL A 179 -0.79 8.49 2.06
CA VAL A 179 0.06 8.78 0.88
C VAL A 179 -0.63 8.34 -0.42
N PRO A 180 -0.55 9.14 -1.51
CA PRO A 180 -0.90 8.67 -2.85
C PRO A 180 0.17 7.68 -3.35
N ILE A 181 -0.25 6.51 -3.83
CA ILE A 181 0.66 5.43 -4.25
C ILE A 181 0.64 5.11 -5.75
N THR A 182 -0.36 5.59 -6.49
CA THR A 182 -0.30 5.69 -7.94
C THR A 182 0.04 7.12 -8.33
N GLU A 183 0.74 7.33 -9.45
CA GLU A 183 0.90 8.68 -9.98
C GLU A 183 -0.41 9.09 -10.68
N ALA A 184 -0.97 10.24 -10.28
CA ALA A 184 -1.96 10.92 -11.09
C ALA A 184 -1.28 11.29 -12.41
N LYS A 185 -1.71 10.68 -13.51
CA LYS A 185 -1.29 11.08 -14.86
C LYS A 185 -1.91 12.42 -15.23
#